data_AF-A0A7V0MMH2-F1
#
_entry.id   AF-A0A7V0MMH2-F1
#
_cell.length_a   1.000
_cell.length_b   1.000
_cell.length_c   1.000
_cell.angle_alpha   90.00
_cell.angle_beta   90.00
_cell.angle_gamma   90.00
#
_symmetry.space_group_name_H-M   'P 1'
#
loop_
_entity.id
_entity.type
_entity.pdbx_description
1 polymer ?
#
loop_
_entity_poly.entity_id
_entity_poly.type
_entity_poly.pdbx_seq_one_letter_code
_entity_poly.pdbx_strand_id
1 'polypeptide(L)' 'MENKIKETLEEARKLLEEAKTTQELEELRVRYIGRKGAITQFFKELGKLDKEKRPVIGKLL' A
#
# COMPACT_ATOMS: atom_id res chain seq x y z
N MET A 1 -9.37 0.93 -8.61
CA MET A 1 -7.99 0.82 -8.13
C MET A 1 -7.61 2.02 -7.27
N GLU A 2 -7.82 3.26 -7.73
CA GLU A 2 -7.53 4.48 -6.94
C GLU A 2 -8.18 4.52 -5.55
N ASN A 3 -9.50 4.26 -5.45
CA ASN A 3 -10.19 4.27 -4.15
C ASN A 3 -9.58 3.24 -3.18
N LYS A 4 -9.33 2.03 -3.68
CA LYS A 4 -8.75 0.95 -2.88
C LYS A 4 -7.34 1.29 -2.38
N ILE A 5 -6.53 2.01 -3.18
CA ILE A 5 -5.20 2.50 -2.77
C ILE A 5 -5.36 3.52 -1.64
N LYS A 6 -6.24 4.52 -1.82
CA LYS A 6 -6.49 5.56 -0.81
C LYS A 6 -6.98 4.97 0.52
N GLU A 7 -7.95 4.06 0.47
CA GLU A 7 -8.46 3.37 1.67
C GLU A 7 -7.35 2.59 2.38
N THR A 8 -6.53 1.84 1.62
CA THR A 8 -5.42 1.07 2.19
C THR A 8 -4.37 1.98 2.84
N LEU A 9 -4.07 3.12 2.23
CA LEU A 9 -3.12 4.10 2.79
C LEU A 9 -3.67 4.77 4.04
N GLU A 10 -4.97 5.10 4.06
CA GLU A 10 -5.59 5.69 5.25
C GLU A 10 -5.65 4.68 6.41
N GLU A 11 -6.01 3.42 6.14
CA GLU A 11 -5.98 2.35 7.14
C GLU A 11 -4.55 2.13 7.67
N ALA A 12 -3.56 2.06 6.77
CA ALA A 12 -2.16 1.90 7.15
C ALA A 12 -1.67 3.07 8.03
N ARG A 13 -2.09 4.31 7.73
CA ARG A 13 -1.76 5.49 8.54
C ARG A 13 -2.37 5.42 9.93
N LYS A 14 -3.65 5.07 10.05
CA LYS A 14 -4.32 4.91 11.35
C LYS A 14 -3.61 3.84 12.20
N LEU A 15 -3.33 2.69 11.60
CA LEU A 15 -2.62 1.61 12.31
C LEU A 15 -1.19 2.00 12.69
N LEU A 16 -0.49 2.79 11.86
CA LEU A 16 0.82 3.35 12.19
C LEU A 16 0.77 4.31 13.37
N GLU A 17 -0.27 5.15 13.46
CA GLU A 17 -0.49 6.05 14.60
C GLU A 17 -0.87 5.29 15.88
N GLU A 18 -1.57 4.15 15.74
CA GLU A 18 -1.98 3.31 16.86
C GLU A 18 -0.88 2.35 17.35
N ALA A 19 0.11 2.03 16.51
CA ALA A 19 1.19 1.12 16.85
C ALA A 19 2.07 1.68 17.99
N LYS A 20 2.19 0.94 19.08
CA LYS A 20 2.92 1.35 20.29
C LYS A 20 4.23 0.61 20.47
N THR A 21 4.40 -0.49 19.75
CA THR A 21 5.56 -1.37 19.87
C THR A 21 6.27 -1.54 18.54
N THR A 22 7.57 -1.83 18.61
CA THR A 22 8.38 -2.16 17.44
C THR A 22 7.89 -3.44 16.73
N GLN A 23 7.24 -4.34 17.47
CA GLN A 23 6.66 -5.57 16.93
C GLN A 23 5.43 -5.28 16.06
N GLU A 24 4.51 -4.41 16.52
CA GLU A 24 3.37 -3.96 15.71
C GLU A 24 3.83 -3.21 14.45
N LEU A 25 4.86 -2.37 14.56
CA LEU A 25 5.45 -1.69 13.40
C LEU A 25 6.03 -2.68 12.38
N GLU A 26 6.68 -3.76 12.83
CA GLU A 26 7.20 -4.80 11.95
C GLU A 26 6.06 -5.59 11.28
N GLU A 27 4.98 -5.90 12.01
CA GLU A 27 3.79 -6.54 11.44
C GLU A 27 3.14 -5.64 10.36
N LEU A 28 3.02 -4.35 10.61
CA LEU A 28 2.53 -3.38 9.62
C LEU A 28 3.47 -3.29 8.41
N ARG A 29 4.79 -3.28 8.63
CA ARG A 29 5.78 -3.29 7.55
C ARG A 29 5.59 -4.51 6.65
N VAL A 30 5.43 -5.70 7.23
CA VAL A 30 5.22 -6.94 6.48
C VAL A 30 3.86 -6.94 5.79
N ARG A 31 2.79 -6.48 6.46
CA ARG A 31 1.41 -6.45 5.94
C ARG A 31 1.24 -5.51 4.75
N TYR A 32 1.90 -4.35 4.75
CA TYR A 32 1.73 -3.35 3.69
C TYR A 32 2.87 -3.37 2.67
N ILE A 33 4.12 -3.43 3.13
CA ILE A 33 5.33 -3.25 2.28
C ILE A 33 6.03 -4.59 2.02
N GLY A 34 5.67 -5.66 2.72
CA GLY A 34 6.29 -6.97 2.54
C GLY A 34 6.11 -7.55 1.14
N ARG A 35 6.79 -8.67 0.85
CA ARG A 35 6.75 -9.34 -0.48
C ARG A 35 5.33 -9.70 -0.96
N LYS A 36 4.42 -9.91 -0.01
CA LYS A 36 2.99 -10.18 -0.22
C LYS A 36 2.09 -9.08 0.33
N GLY A 37 2.67 -7.94 0.70
CA GLY A 37 1.94 -6.83 1.30
C GLY A 37 1.04 -6.12 0.30
N ALA A 38 0.03 -5.42 0.82
CA ALA A 38 -1.01 -4.78 0.00
C ALA A 38 -0.42 -3.75 -0.99
N ILE A 39 0.57 -2.96 -0.59
CA ILE A 39 1.23 -1.96 -1.45
C ILE A 39 2.03 -2.67 -2.56
N THR A 40 2.77 -3.72 -2.22
CA THR A 40 3.51 -4.54 -3.19
C THR A 40 2.58 -5.20 -4.21
N GLN A 41 1.37 -5.59 -3.81
CA GLN A 41 0.36 -6.10 -4.75
C GLN A 41 -0.13 -5.01 -5.70
N PHE A 42 -0.38 -3.78 -5.21
CA PHE A 42 -0.75 -2.66 -6.08
C PHE A 42 0.34 -2.33 -7.11
N PHE A 43 1.63 -2.40 -6.74
CA PHE A 43 2.72 -2.24 -7.71
C PHE A 43 2.73 -3.35 -8.78
N LYS A 44 2.39 -4.59 -8.43
CA LYS A 44 2.26 -5.69 -9.42
C LYS A 44 1.06 -5.49 -10.34
N GLU A 45 -0.05 -4.99 -9.80
CA GLU A 45 -1.23 -4.64 -10.59
C GLU A 45 -0.96 -3.44 -11.51
N LEU A 46 -0.18 -2.45 -11.06
CA LEU A 46 0.27 -1.31 -11.85
C LEU A 46 0.99 -1.76 -13.12
N GLY A 47 1.84 -2.79 -13.03
CA GLY A 47 2.54 -3.38 -14.17
C GLY A 47 1.62 -4.00 -15.23
N LYS A 48 0.38 -4.35 -14.86
CA LYS A 48 -0.64 -4.91 -15.76
C LYS A 48 -1.54 -3.84 -16.40
N LEU A 49 -1.48 -2.60 -15.95
CA LEU A 49 -2.30 -1.52 -16.51
C LEU A 49 -1.74 -1.01 -17.85
N ASP A 50 -2.61 -0.37 -18.62
CA ASP A 50 -2.26 0.36 -19.83
C ASP A 50 -1.28 1.50 -19.54
N LYS A 51 -0.39 1.77 -20.48
CA LYS A 51 0.70 2.76 -20.34
C LYS A 51 0.19 4.15 -19.93
N GLU A 52 -1.01 4.53 -20.35
CA GLU A 52 -1.62 5.83 -20.06
C GLU A 52 -2.11 5.96 -18.61
N LYS A 53 -2.52 4.85 -17.98
CA LYS A 53 -3.06 4.83 -16.61
C LYS A 53 -1.97 4.64 -15.56
N ARG A 54 -0.82 4.09 -15.94
CA ARG A 54 0.35 3.90 -15.06
C ARG A 54 0.83 5.17 -14.35
N PRO A 55 1.04 6.33 -15.01
CA PRO A 55 1.53 7.52 -14.32
C PRO A 55 0.53 8.11 -13.32
N VAL A 56 -0.78 7.94 -13.54
CA VAL A 56 -1.82 8.43 -12.62
C VAL A 56 -1.85 7.57 -11.36
N ILE A 57 -1.93 6.24 -11.54
CA ILE A 57 -1.98 5.28 -10.43
C ILE A 57 -0.65 5.25 -9.68
N GLY A 58 0.48 5.34 -10.39
CA GLY A 58 1.81 5.36 -9.79
C GLY A 58 2.10 6.59 -8.94
N LYS A 59 1.42 7.73 -9.17
CA LYS A 59 1.52 8.92 -8.30
C LYS A 59 0.77 8.76 -6.98
N LEU A 60 -0.14 7.79 -6.87
CA LEU A 60 -0.94 7.53 -5.68
C LEU A 60 -0.31 6.49 -4.75
N LEU A 61 0.74 5.79 -5.21
CA LEU A 61 1.53 4.83 -4.44
C LEU A 61 2.84 5.46 -3.98
#